data_AF-A0AA42BJH0-F1
#
_entry.id   AF-A0AA42BJH0-F1
#
_cell.length_a   1.000
_cell.length_b   1.000
_cell.length_c   1.000
_cell.angle_alpha   90.00
_cell.angle_beta   90.00
_cell.angle_gamma   90.00
#
_symmetry.space_group_name_H-M   'P 1'
#
loop_
_entity.id
_entity.type
_entity.pdbx_description
1 polymer ?
#
loop_
_entity_poly.entity_id
_entity_poly.type
_entity_poly.pdbx_seq_one_letter_code
_entity_poly.pdbx_strand_id
1 'polypeptide(L)' 'RVNVNHGGGNANLFMAGANYNLSKRTMLYASVGTVQNSATANFSVEATNNNPAVGKNQLGAYTGIVHSF' A
#
# COMPACT_ATOMS: atom_id res chain seq x y z
N ARG A 1 -1.24 -9.01 -7.66
CA ARG A 1 -0.49 -8.64 -8.89
C ARG A 1 -1.41 -7.83 -9.80
N VAL A 2 -0.90 -6.76 -10.41
CA VAL A 2 -1.58 -5.95 -11.45
C VAL A 2 -0.74 -5.98 -12.72
N ASN A 3 -1.35 -5.93 -13.90
CA ASN A 3 -0.68 -5.91 -15.20
C ASN A 3 -1.36 -4.90 -16.14
N VAL A 4 -0.57 -4.08 -16.83
CA VAL A 4 -1.03 -3.11 -17.82
C VAL A 4 -0.87 -3.67 -19.22
N ASN A 5 -1.90 -3.53 -20.05
CA ASN A 5 -1.87 -3.93 -21.46
C ASN A 5 -0.80 -3.15 -22.25
N HIS A 6 -0.43 -3.66 -23.42
CA HIS A 6 0.53 -3.02 -24.34
C HIS A 6 1.93 -2.76 -23.76
N GLY A 7 2.38 -3.59 -22.82
CA GLY A 7 3.75 -3.52 -22.28
C GLY A 7 3.96 -2.45 -21.20
N GLY A 8 2.89 -1.85 -20.66
CA GLY A 8 2.95 -0.87 -19.57
C GLY A 8 3.44 -1.41 -18.21
N GLY A 9 3.80 -2.70 -18.16
CA GLY A 9 4.43 -3.33 -17.01
C GLY A 9 3.44 -3.93 -16.01
N ASN A 10 3.98 -4.48 -14.93
CA ASN A 10 3.22 -5.09 -13.85
C ASN A 10 3.77 -4.70 -12.47
N ALA A 11 2.98 -4.96 -11.44
CA ALA A 11 3.38 -4.76 -10.06
C ALA A 11 2.77 -5.77 -9.09
N ASN A 12 3.45 -5.97 -7.95
CA ASN A 12 2.94 -6.72 -6.81
C ASN A 12 2.88 -5.80 -5.59
N LEU A 13 1.75 -5.82 -4.87
CA LEU A 13 1.62 -5.19 -3.56
C LEU A 13 1.77 -6.27 -2.49
N PHE A 14 2.67 -6.03 -1.56
CA PHE A 14 2.80 -6.80 -0.32
C PHE A 14 2.46 -5.88 0.84
N MET A 15 1.58 -6.32 1.74
CA MET A 15 1.18 -5.53 2.90
C MET A 15 1.12 -6.41 4.14
N ALA A 16 1.62 -5.89 5.25
CA ALA A 16 1.56 -6.51 6.56
C ALA A 16 1.07 -5.48 7.57
N GLY A 17 0.26 -5.92 8.54
CA GLY A 17 -0.29 -5.04 9.55
C GLY A 17 -0.66 -5.77 10.81
N ALA A 18 -0.82 -4.99 11.87
CA ALA A 18 -1.23 -5.45 13.18
C ALA A 18 -2.32 -4.54 13.73
N ASN A 19 -3.24 -5.14 14.47
CA ASN A 19 -4.33 -4.45 15.16
C ASN A 19 -4.23 -4.73 16.66
N TYR A 20 -4.53 -3.72 17.47
CA TYR A 20 -4.58 -3.84 18.92
C TYR A 20 -5.88 -3.24 19.46
N ASN A 21 -6.70 -4.07 20.11
CA ASN A 21 -7.97 -3.63 20.67
C ASN A 21 -7.74 -3.03 22.07
N LEU A 22 -7.96 -1.72 22.21
CA LEU A 22 -7.99 -1.04 23.51
C LEU A 22 -9.31 -1.34 24.25
N SER A 23 -10.39 -1.52 23.51
CA SER A 23 -11.71 -1.92 24.02
C SER A 23 -12.54 -2.61 22.93
N LYS A 24 -13.79 -2.98 23.24
CA LYS A 24 -14.76 -3.43 22.22
C LYS A 24 -15.09 -2.35 21.17
N ARG A 25 -14.79 -1.08 21.47
CA ARG A 25 -15.15 0.09 20.69
C ARG A 25 -13.95 0.84 20.13
N THR A 26 -12.73 0.55 20.60
CA THR A 26 -11.53 1.30 20.22
C THR A 26 -10.42 0.35 19.83
N MET A 27 -9.89 0.51 18.62
CA MET A 27 -8.80 -0.28 18.06
C MET A 27 -7.71 0.63 17.51
N LEU A 28 -6.46 0.32 17.83
CA LEU A 28 -5.27 0.87 17.17
C LEU A 28 -4.89 -0.05 16.00
N TYR A 29 -4.44 0.52 14.90
CA TYR A 29 -3.87 -0.26 13.80
C TYR A 29 -2.60 0.37 13.27
N ALA A 30 -1.70 -0.49 12.81
CA ALA A 30 -0.50 -0.09 12.07
C ALA A 30 -0.29 -1.09 10.92
N SER A 31 0.13 -0.59 9.76
CA SER A 31 0.37 -1.38 8.56
C SER A 31 1.52 -0.80 7.75
N VAL A 32 2.28 -1.65 7.10
CA VAL A 32 3.35 -1.29 6.16
C VAL A 32 3.14 -2.08 4.88
N GLY A 33 3.32 -1.42 3.74
CA GLY A 33 3.15 -2.03 2.44
C GLY A 33 4.20 -1.57 1.45
N THR A 34 4.53 -2.44 0.50
CA THR A 34 5.42 -2.12 -0.61
C THR A 34 4.81 -2.54 -1.94
N VAL A 35 4.86 -1.63 -2.91
CA VAL A 35 4.59 -1.92 -4.30
C VAL A 35 5.91 -2.18 -5.00
N GLN A 36 6.08 -3.40 -5.50
CA GLN A 36 7.20 -3.80 -6.33
C GLN A 36 6.81 -3.68 -7.80
N ASN A 37 7.36 -2.68 -8.49
CA ASN A 37 7.10 -2.37 -9.88
C ASN A 37 8.10 -3.09 -10.79
N SER A 38 7.63 -3.58 -11.94
CA SER A 38 8.49 -3.96 -13.06
C SER A 38 9.16 -2.73 -13.69
N ALA A 39 10.17 -2.94 -14.54
CA ALA A 39 10.98 -1.88 -15.14
C ALA A 39 10.19 -0.78 -15.91
N THR A 40 8.98 -1.07 -16.41
CA THR A 40 8.16 -0.11 -17.16
C THR A 40 6.96 0.43 -16.37
N ALA A 41 6.78 0.03 -15.11
CA ALA A 41 5.65 0.42 -14.28
C ALA A 41 6.03 1.44 -13.19
N ASN A 42 5.05 2.22 -12.72
CA ASN A 42 5.23 3.20 -11.65
C ASN A 42 4.02 3.27 -10.71
N PHE A 43 3.41 2.14 -10.38
CA PHE A 43 2.26 2.12 -9.48
C PHE A 43 2.62 2.69 -8.10
N SER A 44 1.70 3.46 -7.54
CA SER A 44 1.82 3.99 -6.18
C SER A 44 1.24 3.02 -5.14
N VAL A 45 1.80 3.05 -3.93
CA VAL A 45 1.27 2.31 -2.76
C VAL A 45 -0.03 2.89 -2.23
N GLU A 46 -0.35 4.13 -2.59
CA GLU A 46 -1.61 4.79 -2.27
C GLU A 46 -2.34 5.20 -3.55
N ALA A 47 -3.65 5.46 -3.45
CA ALA A 47 -4.44 6.01 -4.56
C ALA A 47 -4.14 7.52 -4.72
N THR A 48 -2.97 7.86 -5.24
CA THR A 48 -2.46 9.22 -5.42
C THR A 48 -1.83 9.40 -6.80
N ASN A 49 -1.57 10.65 -7.18
CA ASN A 49 -0.76 11.00 -8.35
C ASN A 49 0.73 11.16 -8.02
N ASN A 50 1.13 10.94 -6.76
CA ASN A 50 2.53 10.97 -6.33
C ASN A 50 3.20 9.61 -6.54
N ASN A 51 3.21 9.18 -7.79
CA ASN A 51 3.80 7.92 -8.22
C ASN A 51 5.33 7.98 -8.11
N PRO A 52 5.98 6.84 -7.81
CA PRO A 52 7.43 6.76 -7.91
C PRO A 52 7.89 6.95 -9.36
N ALA A 53 9.19 7.16 -9.58
CA ALA A 53 9.75 7.11 -10.92
C ALA A 53 9.53 5.72 -11.56
N VAL A 54 9.49 5.66 -12.89
CA VAL A 54 9.32 4.40 -13.65
C VAL A 54 10.37 3.37 -13.26
N GLY A 55 9.92 2.14 -13.01
CA GLY A 55 10.76 1.03 -12.56
C GLY A 55 11.14 1.07 -11.08
N LYS A 56 10.65 2.04 -10.30
CA LYS A 56 10.94 2.15 -8.86
C LYS A 56 9.81 1.61 -8.01
N ASN A 57 10.20 0.98 -6.91
CA ASN A 57 9.28 0.50 -5.89
C ASN A 57 8.90 1.64 -4.95
N GLN A 58 7.74 1.53 -4.30
CA GLN A 58 7.31 2.49 -3.28
C GLN A 58 6.97 1.75 -1.99
N LEU A 59 7.38 2.31 -0.86
CA LEU A 59 7.05 1.86 0.49
C LEU A 59 6.05 2.86 1.09
N GLY A 60 5.02 2.36 1.75
CA GLY A 60 4.04 3.16 2.48
C GLY A 60 3.73 2.55 3.84
N ALA A 61 3.29 3.38 4.77
CA ALA A 61 2.88 2.95 6.10
C ALA A 61 1.62 3.70 6.53
N TYR A 62 0.71 2.99 7.17
CA TYR A 62 -0.52 3.52 7.74
C TYR A 62 -0.54 3.23 9.22
N THR A 63 -0.98 4.20 10.02
CA THR A 63 -1.26 4.03 11.43
C THR A 63 -2.49 4.82 11.79
N GLY A 64 -3.28 4.36 12.75
CA GLY A 64 -4.48 5.07 13.14
C GLY A 64 -5.28 4.43 14.26
N ILE A 65 -6.41 5.06 14.53
CA ILE A 65 -7.36 4.70 15.58
C ILE A 65 -8.74 4.59 14.94
N VAL A 66 -9.45 3.51 15.22
CA VAL A 66 -10.86 3.34 14.87
C VAL A 66 -11.66 3.35 16.16
N HIS A 67 -12.72 4.17 16.21
CA HIS A 67 -13.63 4.25 17.35
C HIS A 67 -15.10 4.12 16.91
N SER A 68 -15.86 3.23 17.55
CA SER A 68 -17.29 3.04 17.30
C SER A 68 -18.15 3.39 18.52
N PHE A 69 -19.20 4.18 18.30
CA PHE A 69 -20.14 4.64 19.33
C PHE A 69 -21.38 3.74 19.44
#